data_AF-A0A946K0P2-F1
#
_entry.id   AF-A0A946K0P2-F1
#
_cell.length_a   1.000
_cell.length_b   1.000
_cell.length_c   1.000
_cell.angle_alpha   90.00
_cell.angle_beta   90.00
_cell.angle_gamma   90.00
#
_symmetry.space_group_name_H-M   'P 1'
#
loop_
_entity.id
_entity.type
_entity.pdbx_description
1 polymer ?
#
loop_
_entity_poly.entity_id
_entity_poly.type
_entity_poly.pdbx_seq_one_letter_code
_entity_poly.pdbx_strand_id
1 'polypeptide(L)'
;MKIVVGGKIPRTNLIAQLLLCALVLIMSSLSNANNSAAENFISAFYSWDANKLTSLMSEDADTVAILYYQRWAAAANYKVKVRRPCKAEADQSVCAITVTDDFGSAMGYEATDTFRMSFNDDKVSMVTFSADDPAIFQELFQWVTQHHPDTFTGPCFEMFAGGETPGDCARTVARLAREFMDERRESRP
;
A
#
# COMPACT_ATOMS: atom_id res chain seq x y z
N MET A 1 46.46 45.59 -13.86
CA MET A 1 45.50 44.50 -13.66
C MET A 1 44.21 45.11 -13.11
N LYS A 2 43.16 45.19 -13.93
CA LYS A 2 41.86 45.81 -13.56
C LYS A 2 40.98 44.75 -12.93
N ILE A 3 40.57 44.94 -11.68
CA ILE A 3 39.51 44.16 -11.06
C ILE A 3 38.21 44.97 -11.25
N VAL A 4 37.37 44.52 -12.18
CA VAL A 4 36.03 45.06 -12.38
C VAL A 4 35.11 44.42 -11.36
N VAL A 5 34.71 45.16 -10.33
CA VAL A 5 33.58 44.81 -9.46
C VAL A 5 32.34 45.42 -10.10
N GLY A 6 31.50 44.59 -10.72
CA GLY A 6 30.39 45.08 -11.52
C GLY A 6 29.34 44.04 -11.88
N GLY A 7 28.98 43.16 -10.95
CA GLY A 7 27.79 42.33 -11.07
C GLY A 7 26.60 43.00 -10.38
N LYS A 8 25.70 43.63 -11.13
CA LYS A 8 24.38 44.03 -10.61
C LYS A 8 23.65 42.75 -10.20
N ILE A 9 23.43 42.56 -8.91
CA ILE A 9 22.43 41.59 -8.42
C ILE A 9 21.08 42.07 -8.99
N PRO A 10 20.37 41.27 -9.80
CA PRO A 10 19.10 41.70 -10.35
C PRO A 10 18.14 41.97 -9.19
N ARG A 11 17.50 43.16 -9.19
CA ARG A 11 16.38 43.44 -8.29
C ARG A 11 15.26 42.46 -8.66
N THR A 12 15.19 41.34 -7.96
CA THR A 12 14.05 40.44 -8.01
C THR A 12 12.81 41.22 -7.60
N ASN A 13 11.76 41.11 -8.40
CA ASN A 13 10.49 41.77 -8.14
C ASN A 13 9.93 41.23 -6.81
N LEU A 14 9.79 42.09 -5.80
CA LEU A 14 9.31 41.71 -4.46
C LEU A 14 7.95 40.99 -4.53
N ILE A 15 7.11 41.37 -5.50
CA ILE A 15 5.83 40.70 -5.79
C ILE A 15 6.06 39.27 -6.27
N ALA A 16 7.02 39.05 -7.17
CA ALA A 16 7.35 37.71 -7.65
C ALA A 16 7.93 36.82 -6.53
N GLN A 17 8.73 37.37 -5.62
CA GLN A 17 9.21 36.65 -4.44
C GLN A 17 8.09 36.30 -3.46
N LEU A 18 7.17 37.23 -3.19
CA LEU A 18 6.01 36.98 -2.34
C LEU A 18 5.08 35.91 -2.93
N LEU A 19 4.82 35.97 -4.24
CA LEU A 19 4.02 34.96 -4.95
C LEU A 19 4.69 33.58 -4.92
N LEU A 20 6.01 33.52 -5.12
CA LEU A 20 6.75 32.26 -5.07
C LEU A 20 6.76 31.67 -3.64
N CYS A 21 6.97 32.49 -2.62
CA CYS A 21 6.87 32.06 -1.21
C CYS A 21 5.47 31.58 -0.85
N ALA A 22 4.43 32.28 -1.28
CA ALA A 22 3.04 31.86 -1.06
C ALA A 22 2.76 30.51 -1.73
N LEU A 23 3.22 30.30 -2.97
CA LEU A 23 3.07 29.04 -3.68
C LEU A 23 3.77 27.87 -2.96
N VAL A 24 5.00 28.08 -2.49
CA VAL A 24 5.76 27.07 -1.74
C VAL A 24 5.07 26.71 -0.42
N LEU A 25 4.54 27.69 0.31
CA LEU A 25 3.79 27.47 1.54
C LEU A 25 2.51 26.66 1.28
N ILE A 26 1.77 27.00 0.23
CA ILE A 26 0.53 26.29 -0.15
C ILE A 26 0.83 24.83 -0.54
N MET A 27 1.86 24.59 -1.35
CA MET A 27 2.23 23.21 -1.72
C MET A 27 2.68 22.39 -0.49
N SER A 28 3.44 23.01 0.42
CA SER A 28 3.88 22.34 1.65
C SER A 28 2.71 22.01 2.58
N SER A 29 1.72 22.90 2.69
CA SER A 29 0.52 22.63 3.49
C SER A 29 -0.34 21.52 2.90
N LEU A 30 -0.49 21.50 1.57
CA LEU A 30 -1.26 20.47 0.88
C LEU A 30 -0.60 19.10 1.03
N SER A 31 0.72 19.04 0.86
CA SER A 31 1.52 17.83 1.08
C SER A 31 1.38 17.28 2.51
N ASN A 32 1.40 18.16 3.53
CA ASN A 32 1.17 17.74 4.91
C ASN A 32 -0.25 17.24 5.16
N ALA A 33 -1.27 17.89 4.56
CA ALA A 33 -2.66 17.45 4.67
C ALA A 33 -2.86 16.06 4.04
N ASN A 34 -2.33 15.84 2.84
CA ASN A 34 -2.40 14.55 2.14
C ASN A 34 -1.71 13.44 2.94
N ASN A 35 -0.53 13.71 3.54
CA ASN A 35 0.13 12.74 4.40
C ASN A 35 -0.69 12.44 5.67
N SER A 36 -1.35 13.44 6.26
CA SER A 36 -2.26 13.19 7.38
C SER A 36 -3.47 12.34 6.98
N ALA A 37 -4.04 12.58 5.79
CA ALA A 37 -5.14 11.79 5.26
C ALA A 37 -4.70 10.34 4.95
N ALA A 38 -3.51 10.17 4.37
CA ALA A 38 -2.86 8.87 4.19
C ALA A 38 -2.71 8.10 5.51
N GLU A 39 -2.20 8.74 6.56
CA GLU A 39 -2.04 8.10 7.86
C GLU A 39 -3.37 7.68 8.48
N ASN A 40 -4.42 8.48 8.29
CA ASN A 40 -5.78 8.14 8.71
C ASN A 40 -6.31 6.93 7.92
N PHE A 41 -6.09 6.91 6.60
CA PHE A 41 -6.46 5.80 5.73
C PHE A 41 -5.78 4.50 6.14
N ILE A 42 -4.45 4.50 6.35
CA ILE A 42 -3.71 3.31 6.80
C ILE A 42 -4.22 2.84 8.18
N SER A 43 -4.49 3.77 9.09
CA SER A 43 -5.05 3.41 10.40
C SER A 43 -6.45 2.80 10.29
N ALA A 44 -7.28 3.27 9.35
CA ALA A 44 -8.59 2.68 9.08
C ALA A 44 -8.46 1.31 8.42
N PHE A 45 -7.53 1.14 7.46
CA PHE A 45 -7.26 -0.13 6.81
C PHE A 45 -6.96 -1.23 7.84
N TYR A 46 -5.97 -1.02 8.71
CA TYR A 46 -5.60 -1.99 9.75
C TYR A 46 -6.53 -2.01 10.97
N SER A 47 -7.59 -1.21 11.00
CA SER A 47 -8.63 -1.31 12.04
C SER A 47 -9.69 -2.37 11.72
N TRP A 48 -9.70 -2.89 10.49
CA TRP A 48 -10.69 -3.84 9.97
C TRP A 48 -12.13 -3.31 9.98
N ASP A 49 -12.33 -2.01 10.20
CA ASP A 49 -13.61 -1.33 10.08
C ASP A 49 -13.79 -0.80 8.64
N ALA A 50 -14.60 -1.52 7.87
CA ALA A 50 -14.89 -1.18 6.48
C ALA A 50 -15.60 0.18 6.36
N ASN A 51 -16.51 0.52 7.28
CA ASN A 51 -17.25 1.78 7.22
C ASN A 51 -16.31 2.97 7.46
N LYS A 52 -15.41 2.83 8.44
CA LYS A 52 -14.37 3.82 8.70
C LYS A 52 -13.46 4.00 7.49
N LEU A 53 -13.04 2.90 6.87
CA LEU A 53 -12.18 2.94 5.69
C LEU A 53 -12.87 3.61 4.50
N THR A 54 -14.12 3.23 4.19
CA THR A 54 -14.92 3.85 3.12
C THR A 54 -15.16 5.35 3.35
N SER A 55 -15.34 5.80 4.59
CA SER A 55 -15.58 7.22 4.87
C SER A 55 -14.42 8.15 4.46
N LEU A 56 -13.21 7.59 4.30
CA LEU A 56 -11.99 8.31 3.94
C LEU A 56 -11.71 8.31 2.43
N MET A 57 -12.59 7.68 1.63
CA MET A 57 -12.46 7.58 0.18
C MET A 57 -13.34 8.62 -0.52
N SER A 58 -12.88 9.08 -1.69
CA SER A 58 -13.73 9.85 -2.61
C SER A 58 -14.66 8.91 -3.37
N GLU A 59 -15.63 9.49 -4.08
CA GLU A 59 -16.57 8.72 -4.91
C GLU A 59 -15.88 8.00 -6.09
N ASP A 60 -14.71 8.48 -6.52
CA ASP A 60 -13.94 7.92 -7.63
C ASP A 60 -13.04 6.75 -7.21
N ALA A 61 -12.87 6.51 -5.92
CA ALA A 61 -11.97 5.46 -5.43
C ALA A 61 -12.49 4.06 -5.77
N ASP A 62 -11.58 3.15 -6.09
CA ASP A 62 -11.87 1.72 -6.23
C ASP A 62 -12.14 1.07 -4.86
N THR A 63 -13.30 1.41 -4.31
CA THR A 63 -13.75 0.96 -2.99
C THR A 63 -13.86 -0.57 -2.94
N VAL A 64 -14.18 -1.21 -4.07
CA VAL A 64 -14.30 -2.67 -4.16
C VAL A 64 -12.93 -3.32 -3.94
N ALA A 65 -11.91 -2.93 -4.69
CA ALA A 65 -10.57 -3.52 -4.56
C ALA A 65 -9.96 -3.25 -3.17
N ILE A 66 -10.14 -2.02 -2.66
CA ILE A 66 -9.58 -1.65 -1.35
C ILE A 66 -10.25 -2.45 -0.21
N LEU A 67 -11.58 -2.56 -0.21
CA LEU A 67 -12.30 -3.32 0.82
C LEU A 67 -12.06 -4.81 0.69
N TYR A 68 -11.90 -5.33 -0.54
CA TYR A 68 -11.46 -6.70 -0.77
C TYR A 68 -10.13 -6.96 -0.05
N TYR A 69 -9.15 -6.09 -0.29
CA TYR A 69 -7.81 -6.26 0.30
C TYR A 69 -7.81 -6.10 1.82
N GLN A 70 -8.62 -5.19 2.38
CA GLN A 70 -8.78 -5.09 3.83
C GLN A 70 -9.31 -6.40 4.43
N ARG A 71 -10.35 -6.99 3.83
CA ARG A 71 -10.94 -8.25 4.30
C ARG A 71 -9.99 -9.42 4.14
N TRP A 72 -9.22 -9.44 3.06
CA TRP A 72 -8.13 -10.40 2.84
C TRP A 72 -7.10 -10.33 3.97
N ALA A 73 -6.54 -9.14 4.19
CA ALA A 73 -5.50 -8.90 5.18
C ALA A 73 -5.97 -9.24 6.60
N ALA A 74 -7.21 -8.88 6.93
CA ALA A 74 -7.83 -9.24 8.21
C ALA A 74 -7.91 -10.77 8.38
N ALA A 75 -8.37 -11.50 7.36
CA ALA A 75 -8.52 -12.95 7.41
C ALA A 75 -7.21 -13.73 7.34
N ALA A 76 -6.15 -13.14 6.77
CA ALA A 76 -4.79 -13.65 6.81
C ALA A 76 -4.06 -13.29 8.12
N ASN A 77 -4.74 -12.68 9.09
CA ASN A 77 -4.20 -12.29 10.39
C ASN A 77 -2.99 -11.35 10.30
N TYR A 78 -3.06 -10.36 9.40
CA TYR A 78 -2.03 -9.33 9.26
C TYR A 78 -1.73 -8.65 10.61
N LYS A 79 -0.45 -8.54 10.94
CA LYS A 79 0.07 -7.84 12.12
C LYS A 79 1.12 -6.84 11.69
N VAL A 80 0.91 -5.58 11.98
CA VAL A 80 1.87 -4.51 11.71
C VAL A 80 3.10 -4.70 12.60
N LYS A 81 4.27 -4.81 11.97
CA LYS A 81 5.59 -4.92 12.59
C LYS A 81 6.28 -3.57 12.63
N VAL A 82 6.28 -2.88 11.49
CA VAL A 82 6.90 -1.57 11.34
C VAL A 82 5.96 -0.68 10.52
N ARG A 83 5.64 0.48 11.08
CA ARG A 83 4.90 1.54 10.38
C ARG A 83 5.74 2.79 10.40
N ARG A 84 6.35 3.12 9.24
CA ARG A 84 7.06 4.38 9.08
C ARG A 84 6.05 5.49 8.73
N PRO A 85 6.34 6.76 9.07
CA PRO A 85 5.54 7.86 8.60
C PRO A 85 5.40 7.83 7.08
N CYS A 86 4.19 8.06 6.60
CA CYS A 86 3.91 8.28 5.20
C CYS A 86 4.71 9.49 4.71
N LYS A 87 5.14 9.44 3.46
CA LYS A 87 5.95 10.49 2.84
C LYS A 87 5.25 11.01 1.60
N ALA A 88 5.44 12.30 1.34
CA ALA A 88 5.04 12.84 0.05
C ALA A 88 6.08 12.47 -1.01
N GLU A 89 5.63 11.85 -2.09
CA GLU A 89 6.40 11.58 -3.29
C GLU A 89 5.64 12.15 -4.49
N ALA A 90 6.15 13.25 -5.06
CA ALA A 90 5.47 14.00 -6.11
C ALA A 90 4.03 14.41 -5.70
N ASP A 91 3.02 13.94 -6.42
CA ASP A 91 1.59 14.17 -6.21
C ASP A 91 0.90 13.08 -5.37
N GLN A 92 1.68 12.17 -4.77
CA GLN A 92 1.18 11.04 -4.00
C GLN A 92 1.69 11.07 -2.55
N SER A 93 0.91 10.45 -1.66
CA SER A 93 1.40 10.02 -0.35
C SER A 93 1.72 8.53 -0.38
N VAL A 94 2.90 8.18 0.13
CA VAL A 94 3.44 6.82 0.09
C VAL A 94 3.67 6.32 1.50
N CYS A 95 3.02 5.21 1.84
CA CYS A 95 3.14 4.57 3.15
C CYS A 95 3.69 3.15 2.97
N ALA A 96 4.76 2.84 3.68
CA ALA A 96 5.36 1.50 3.67
C ALA A 96 5.15 0.85 5.04
N ILE A 97 4.45 -0.28 5.06
CA ILE A 97 4.01 -0.98 6.26
C ILE A 97 4.55 -2.40 6.22
N THR A 98 5.47 -2.71 7.11
CA THR A 98 5.97 -4.08 7.26
C THR A 98 5.00 -4.86 8.13
N VAL A 99 4.57 -6.02 7.65
CA VAL A 99 3.59 -6.91 8.26
C VAL A 99 4.10 -8.34 8.33
N THR A 100 3.53 -9.09 9.26
CA THR A 100 3.48 -10.55 9.21
C THR A 100 2.05 -10.99 9.00
N ASP A 101 1.83 -12.09 8.30
CA ASP A 101 0.53 -12.75 8.14
C ASP A 101 0.71 -14.28 8.25
N ASP A 102 -0.37 -15.04 8.09
CA ASP A 102 -0.33 -16.50 8.24
C ASP A 102 0.51 -17.22 7.18
N PHE A 103 0.53 -16.75 5.92
CA PHE A 103 1.27 -17.43 4.85
C PHE A 103 2.75 -17.01 4.84
N GLY A 104 3.05 -15.73 5.07
CA GLY A 104 4.39 -15.23 5.34
C GLY A 104 5.01 -15.92 6.56
N SER A 105 4.24 -16.12 7.64
CA SER A 105 4.69 -16.89 8.81
C SER A 105 4.98 -18.36 8.48
N ALA A 106 4.13 -19.00 7.66
CA ALA A 106 4.36 -20.38 7.24
C ALA A 106 5.66 -20.53 6.42
N MET A 107 5.94 -19.54 5.56
CA MET A 107 7.11 -19.52 4.68
C MET A 107 8.35 -18.86 5.30
N GLY A 108 8.21 -18.21 6.47
CA GLY A 108 9.31 -17.63 7.24
C GLY A 108 9.78 -16.25 6.77
N TYR A 109 8.87 -15.37 6.33
CA TYR A 109 9.20 -13.99 5.93
C TYR A 109 8.20 -12.95 6.45
N GLU A 110 8.64 -11.68 6.47
CA GLU A 110 7.80 -10.49 6.65
C GLU A 110 7.72 -9.75 5.31
N ALA A 111 6.57 -9.16 4.99
CA ALA A 111 6.37 -8.36 3.78
C ALA A 111 6.23 -6.87 4.14
N THR A 112 6.67 -5.98 3.26
CA THR A 112 6.43 -4.55 3.32
C THR A 112 5.45 -4.15 2.22
N ASP A 113 4.20 -3.95 2.62
CA ASP A 113 3.17 -3.39 1.76
C ASP A 113 3.42 -1.89 1.57
N THR A 114 3.46 -1.46 0.31
CA THR A 114 3.57 -0.05 -0.08
C THR A 114 2.25 0.41 -0.69
N PHE A 115 1.64 1.39 -0.04
CA PHE A 115 0.42 2.06 -0.45
C PHE A 115 0.81 3.40 -1.07
N ARG A 116 0.48 3.61 -2.35
CA ARG A 116 0.61 4.92 -3.00
C ARG A 116 -0.78 5.50 -3.21
N MET A 117 -1.02 6.65 -2.61
CA MET A 117 -2.35 7.27 -2.55
C MET A 117 -2.34 8.62 -3.26
N SER A 118 -3.36 8.82 -4.09
CA SER A 118 -3.72 10.12 -4.65
C SER A 118 -4.98 10.64 -3.96
N PHE A 119 -5.18 11.96 -3.96
CA PHE A 119 -6.21 12.63 -3.19
C PHE A 119 -7.04 13.57 -4.05
N ASN A 120 -8.35 13.58 -3.79
CA ASN A 120 -9.24 14.67 -4.16
C ASN A 120 -9.64 15.34 -2.84
N ASP A 121 -9.19 16.59 -2.65
CA ASP A 121 -9.25 17.29 -1.37
C ASP A 121 -8.56 16.48 -0.23
N ASP A 122 -9.30 16.13 0.83
CA ASP A 122 -8.81 15.35 1.97
C ASP A 122 -9.17 13.86 1.89
N LYS A 123 -9.72 13.41 0.75
CA LYS A 123 -10.16 12.03 0.54
C LYS A 123 -9.29 11.30 -0.46
N VAL A 124 -9.05 10.02 -0.18
CA VAL A 124 -8.27 9.13 -1.08
C VAL A 124 -9.10 8.84 -2.33
N SER A 125 -8.57 9.21 -3.49
CA SER A 125 -9.22 9.00 -4.79
C SER A 125 -8.66 7.82 -5.57
N MET A 126 -7.44 7.40 -5.26
CA MET A 126 -6.82 6.23 -5.87
C MET A 126 -5.80 5.64 -4.92
N VAL A 127 -5.70 4.31 -4.91
CA VAL A 127 -4.64 3.57 -4.19
C VAL A 127 -4.02 2.56 -5.13
N THR A 128 -2.70 2.52 -5.19
CA THR A 128 -1.98 1.38 -5.76
C THR A 128 -1.22 0.64 -4.66
N PHE A 129 -1.22 -0.68 -4.77
CA PHE A 129 -0.60 -1.58 -3.80
C PHE A 129 0.57 -2.31 -4.44
N SER A 130 1.66 -2.45 -3.71
CA SER A 130 2.78 -3.32 -4.06
C SER A 130 3.39 -3.89 -2.79
N ALA A 131 3.89 -5.12 -2.84
CA ALA A 131 4.62 -5.73 -1.73
C ALA A 131 6.00 -6.20 -2.20
N ASP A 132 6.96 -6.30 -1.28
CA ASP A 132 8.31 -6.84 -1.51
C ASP A 132 8.39 -8.34 -1.24
N ASP A 133 7.34 -9.08 -1.59
CA ASP A 133 7.26 -10.53 -1.37
C ASP A 133 8.46 -11.27 -1.99
N PRO A 134 9.09 -12.21 -1.27
CA PRO A 134 10.15 -13.04 -1.79
C PRO A 134 9.65 -14.02 -2.86
N ALA A 135 10.58 -14.55 -3.68
CA ALA A 135 10.26 -15.50 -4.76
C ALA A 135 9.43 -16.72 -4.30
N ILE A 136 9.59 -17.16 -3.05
CA ILE A 136 8.83 -18.28 -2.47
C ILE A 136 7.30 -18.04 -2.48
N PHE A 137 6.85 -16.78 -2.43
CA PHE A 137 5.44 -16.44 -2.55
C PHE A 137 4.92 -16.74 -3.97
N GLN A 138 5.69 -16.42 -5.01
CA GLN A 138 5.32 -16.75 -6.38
C GLN A 138 5.38 -18.27 -6.64
N GLU A 139 6.37 -18.96 -6.04
CA GLU A 139 6.44 -20.42 -6.08
C GLU A 139 5.20 -21.08 -5.44
N LEU A 140 4.69 -20.52 -4.33
CA LEU A 140 3.43 -20.97 -3.73
C LEU A 140 2.27 -20.88 -4.72
N PHE A 141 2.07 -19.76 -5.40
CA PHE A 141 0.97 -19.60 -6.35
C PHE A 141 1.07 -20.57 -7.54
N GLN A 142 2.29 -20.81 -8.04
CA GLN A 142 2.53 -21.82 -9.08
C GLN A 142 2.18 -23.22 -8.58
N TRP A 143 2.60 -23.57 -7.36
CA TRP A 143 2.28 -24.85 -6.75
C TRP A 143 0.78 -25.02 -6.50
N VAL A 144 0.09 -24.00 -5.99
CA VAL A 144 -1.37 -23.99 -5.80
C VAL A 144 -2.10 -24.18 -7.12
N THR A 145 -1.64 -23.53 -8.19
CA THR A 145 -2.25 -23.68 -9.53
C THR A 145 -2.16 -25.13 -10.03
N GLN A 146 -1.06 -25.82 -9.73
CA GLN A 146 -0.81 -27.19 -10.18
C GLN A 146 -1.52 -28.24 -9.33
N HIS A 147 -1.53 -28.07 -8.00
CA HIS A 147 -2.01 -29.09 -7.05
C HIS A 147 -3.43 -28.82 -6.53
N HIS A 148 -3.87 -27.57 -6.55
CA HIS A 148 -5.16 -27.13 -6.01
C HIS A 148 -5.86 -26.13 -6.96
N PRO A 149 -6.07 -26.46 -8.24
CA PRO A 149 -6.62 -25.53 -9.24
C PRO A 149 -8.00 -24.99 -8.86
N ASP A 150 -8.80 -25.76 -8.13
CA ASP A 150 -10.12 -25.37 -7.63
C ASP A 150 -10.07 -24.15 -6.69
N THR A 151 -8.88 -23.80 -6.18
CA THR A 151 -8.67 -22.60 -5.38
C THR A 151 -9.12 -21.34 -6.16
N PHE A 152 -8.73 -21.22 -7.43
CA PHE A 152 -8.97 -20.02 -8.24
C PHE A 152 -10.31 -20.02 -8.99
N THR A 153 -11.02 -21.14 -9.00
CA THR A 153 -12.42 -21.23 -9.46
C THR A 153 -13.42 -21.25 -8.29
N GLY A 154 -12.93 -21.44 -7.06
CA GLY A 154 -13.71 -21.45 -5.84
C GLY A 154 -13.37 -20.26 -4.93
N PRO A 155 -12.76 -20.48 -3.76
CA PRO A 155 -12.63 -19.46 -2.71
C PRO A 155 -11.88 -18.20 -3.17
N CYS A 156 -10.98 -18.32 -4.14
CA CYS A 156 -10.15 -17.25 -4.69
C CYS A 156 -10.59 -16.78 -6.08
N PHE A 157 -11.79 -17.13 -6.50
CA PHE A 157 -12.35 -16.64 -7.76
C PHE A 157 -12.34 -15.11 -7.80
N GLU A 158 -11.82 -14.55 -8.88
CA GLU A 158 -11.70 -13.09 -9.09
C GLU A 158 -10.98 -12.34 -7.95
N MET A 159 -10.10 -13.03 -7.23
CA MET A 159 -9.06 -12.38 -6.43
C MET A 159 -8.30 -11.42 -7.36
N PHE A 160 -8.09 -10.18 -6.93
CA PHE A 160 -7.60 -9.03 -7.72
C PHE A 160 -8.63 -8.27 -8.57
N ALA A 161 -9.81 -8.84 -8.85
CA ALA A 161 -10.92 -8.14 -9.53
C ALA A 161 -12.09 -7.81 -8.57
N GLY A 162 -11.90 -8.04 -7.27
CA GLY A 162 -12.91 -7.73 -6.25
C GLY A 162 -13.88 -8.86 -5.94
N GLY A 163 -13.48 -10.12 -6.14
CA GLY A 163 -14.31 -11.30 -5.87
C GLY A 163 -15.01 -11.32 -4.50
N GLU A 164 -16.00 -12.18 -4.34
CA GLU A 164 -16.94 -12.06 -3.21
C GLU A 164 -16.41 -12.65 -1.88
N THR A 165 -15.35 -13.45 -1.92
CA THR A 165 -14.89 -14.28 -0.80
C THR A 165 -13.45 -14.01 -0.34
N PRO A 166 -13.00 -12.74 -0.15
CA PRO A 166 -11.62 -12.42 0.22
C PRO A 166 -11.14 -13.14 1.49
N GLY A 167 -12.03 -13.31 2.46
CA GLY A 167 -11.69 -13.99 3.72
C GLY A 167 -11.47 -15.50 3.58
N ASP A 168 -12.28 -16.17 2.77
CA ASP A 168 -12.12 -17.60 2.51
C ASP A 168 -10.91 -17.87 1.63
N CYS A 169 -10.63 -16.99 0.66
CA CYS A 169 -9.41 -17.10 -0.11
C CYS A 169 -8.17 -16.93 0.76
N ALA A 170 -8.09 -15.89 1.60
CA ALA A 170 -6.96 -15.66 2.50
C ALA A 170 -6.69 -16.88 3.40
N ARG A 171 -7.74 -17.46 4.01
CA ARG A 171 -7.63 -18.69 4.82
C ARG A 171 -7.18 -19.89 4.00
N THR A 172 -7.65 -20.00 2.76
CA THR A 172 -7.25 -21.07 1.83
C THR A 172 -5.78 -20.95 1.48
N VAL A 173 -5.31 -19.76 1.10
CA VAL A 173 -3.89 -19.51 0.81
C VAL A 173 -3.02 -19.78 2.03
N ALA A 174 -3.43 -19.36 3.22
CA ALA A 174 -2.71 -19.64 4.47
C ALA A 174 -2.59 -21.14 4.76
N ARG A 175 -3.65 -21.93 4.51
CA ARG A 175 -3.60 -23.39 4.64
C ARG A 175 -2.64 -23.99 3.62
N LEU A 176 -2.77 -23.61 2.35
CA LEU A 176 -1.94 -24.12 1.27
C LEU A 176 -0.47 -23.74 1.42
N ALA A 177 -0.16 -22.57 1.99
CA ALA A 177 1.20 -22.18 2.32
C ALA A 177 1.87 -23.15 3.30
N ARG A 178 1.12 -23.72 4.25
CA ARG A 178 1.65 -24.74 5.17
C ARG A 178 1.91 -26.05 4.45
N GLU A 179 0.94 -26.52 3.66
CA GLU A 179 1.08 -27.74 2.86
C GLU A 179 2.27 -27.68 1.90
N PHE A 180 2.42 -26.55 1.19
CA PHE A 180 3.57 -26.27 0.33
C PHE A 180 4.90 -26.35 1.08
N MET A 181 4.97 -25.78 2.29
CA MET A 181 6.18 -25.79 3.10
C MET A 181 6.49 -27.17 3.69
N ASP A 182 5.48 -27.98 3.97
CA ASP A 182 5.65 -29.37 4.42
C ASP A 182 6.23 -30.23 3.28
N GLU A 183 5.67 -30.14 2.07
CA GLU A 183 6.21 -30.85 0.89
C GLU A 183 7.67 -30.43 0.59
N ARG A 184 7.99 -29.14 0.70
CA ARG A 184 9.37 -28.65 0.54
C ARG A 184 10.34 -29.17 1.59
N ARG A 185 9.88 -29.47 2.80
CA ARG A 185 10.74 -30.04 3.86
C ARG A 185 10.98 -31.51 3.61
N GLU A 186 9.98 -32.25 3.17
CA GLU A 186 10.08 -33.68 2.86
C GLU A 186 10.91 -33.95 1.61
N SER A 187 10.90 -33.03 0.64
CA SER A 187 11.71 -33.11 -0.59
C SER A 187 13.17 -32.65 -0.40
N ARG A 188 13.54 -32.14 0.77
CA ARG A 188 14.91 -31.72 1.08
C ARG A 188 15.71 -32.94 1.55
N PRO A 189 16.79 -33.35 0.83
CA PRO A 189 17.62 -34.48 1.22
C PRO A 189 18.38 -34.25 2.53
#